data_AF-A0A812WE16-F1
#
_entry.id   AF-A0A812WE16-F1
#
_cell.length_a   1.000
_cell.length_b   1.000
_cell.length_c   1.000
_cell.angle_alpha   90.00
_cell.angle_beta   90.00
_cell.angle_gamma   90.00
#
_symmetry.space_group_name_H-M   'P 1'
#
loop_
_entity.id
_entity.type
_entity.pdbx_description
1 polymer ?
#
loop_
_entity_poly.entity_id
_entity_poly.type
_entity_poly.pdbx_seq_one_letter_code
_entity_poly.pdbx_strand_id
1 'polypeptide(L)'
;IYYGGYTGPFVTANIFLVICLVVMTSSWSENYGQTAKEAAMEQNKERGFMGAVNLVLAQPLIFLCGIVCSLFESSMFIFVFNWTPVLMKPGEPDPPFGHIFAGFMIMCMLGSRLFSLAIHYIPNERIGMYTLCLAALCHASILVVNSEAVHLTAFFVFEMCVGLYFPMMGTMKGQIVP
;
A
#
# COMPACT_ATOMS: atom_id res chain seq x y z
N ILE A 1 -1.66 10.20 -34.97
CA ILE A 1 -2.04 9.66 -33.65
C ILE A 1 -1.74 8.16 -33.71
N TYR A 2 -0.70 7.70 -33.00
CA TYR A 2 -0.31 6.28 -32.99
C TYR A 2 -1.35 5.49 -32.19
N TYR A 3 -2.26 4.81 -32.88
CA TYR A 3 -3.13 3.81 -32.28
C TYR A 3 -2.42 2.45 -32.37
N GLY A 4 -1.98 1.92 -31.24
CA GLY A 4 -1.35 0.59 -31.13
C GLY A 4 0.16 0.63 -30.84
N GLY A 5 0.63 -0.41 -30.14
CA GLY A 5 1.98 -0.54 -29.60
C GLY A 5 2.01 -0.47 -28.06
N TYR A 6 3.19 -0.27 -27.48
CA TYR A 6 3.39 -0.14 -26.03
C TYR A 6 2.59 1.00 -25.37
N THR A 7 2.04 1.93 -26.15
CA THR A 7 1.20 3.04 -25.69
C THR A 7 -0.27 2.66 -25.50
N GLY A 8 -0.72 1.50 -26.01
CA GLY A 8 -2.11 1.05 -25.95
C GLY A 8 -2.72 1.05 -24.54
N PRO A 9 -2.06 0.43 -23.54
CA PRO A 9 -2.55 0.43 -22.16
C PRO A 9 -2.72 1.83 -21.58
N PHE A 10 -1.81 2.75 -21.89
CA PHE A 10 -1.86 4.13 -21.42
C PHE A 10 -3.05 4.89 -22.03
N VAL A 11 -3.30 4.73 -23.33
CA VAL A 11 -4.46 5.36 -23.99
C VAL A 11 -5.76 4.84 -23.39
N THR A 12 -5.88 3.53 -23.19
CA THR A 12 -7.04 2.92 -22.54
C THR A 12 -7.24 3.47 -21.12
N ALA A 13 -6.18 3.52 -20.30
CA ALA A 13 -6.25 4.06 -18.95
C ALA A 13 -6.72 5.53 -18.91
N ASN A 14 -6.27 6.36 -19.84
CA ASN A 14 -6.70 7.77 -19.94
C ASN A 14 -8.20 7.91 -20.15
N ILE A 15 -8.82 7.06 -20.98
CA ILE A 15 -10.27 7.08 -21.23
C ILE A 15 -11.04 6.85 -19.92
N PHE A 16 -10.64 5.84 -19.14
CA PHE A 16 -11.28 5.56 -17.85
C PHE A 16 -11.07 6.70 -16.83
N LEU A 17 -9.89 7.32 -16.80
CA LEU A 17 -9.61 8.46 -15.92
C LEU A 17 -10.50 9.68 -16.25
N VAL A 18 -10.72 9.98 -17.54
CA VAL A 18 -11.61 11.07 -17.96
C VAL A 18 -13.06 10.79 -17.55
N ILE A 19 -13.53 9.55 -17.70
CA ILE A 19 -14.88 9.15 -17.23
C ILE A 19 -14.99 9.33 -15.71
N CYS A 20 -13.98 8.89 -14.95
CA CYS A 20 -13.94 9.06 -13.50
C CYS A 20 -13.99 10.54 -13.10
N LEU A 21 -13.25 11.41 -13.79
CA LEU A 21 -13.26 12.86 -13.55
C LEU A 21 -14.65 13.47 -13.76
N VAL A 22 -15.35 13.10 -14.84
CA VAL A 22 -16.72 13.56 -15.10
C VAL A 22 -17.66 13.11 -13.98
N VAL A 23 -17.59 11.84 -13.57
CA VAL A 23 -18.43 11.31 -12.49
C VAL A 23 -18.14 12.00 -11.14
N MET A 24 -16.87 12.23 -10.82
CA MET A 24 -16.49 12.93 -9.59
C MET A 24 -17.01 14.36 -9.60
N THR A 25 -16.79 15.12 -10.66
CA THR A 25 -17.23 16.53 -10.73
C THR A 25 -18.76 16.68 -10.72
N SER A 26 -19.50 15.70 -11.22
CA SER A 26 -20.98 15.74 -11.20
C SER A 26 -21.60 15.24 -9.89
N SER A 27 -20.96 14.27 -9.23
CA SER A 27 -21.57 13.51 -8.11
C SER A 27 -21.00 13.87 -6.75
N TRP A 28 -19.82 14.49 -6.71
CA TRP A 28 -19.15 14.85 -5.46
C TRP A 28 -19.74 16.14 -4.88
N SER A 29 -20.42 16.04 -3.75
CA SER A 29 -20.83 17.20 -2.97
C SER A 29 -19.63 17.80 -2.25
N GLU A 30 -19.43 19.11 -2.37
CA GLU A 30 -18.35 19.80 -1.68
C GLU A 30 -18.54 19.74 -0.16
N ASN A 31 -17.51 19.30 0.57
CA ASN A 31 -17.51 19.31 2.03
C ASN A 31 -16.92 20.64 2.50
N TYR A 32 -17.79 21.62 2.75
CA TYR A 32 -17.41 22.99 3.11
C TYR A 32 -16.71 23.15 4.48
N GLY A 33 -16.42 22.05 5.18
CA GLY A 33 -15.71 22.07 6.46
C GLY A 33 -16.52 22.69 7.59
N GLN A 34 -15.84 23.04 8.68
CA GLN A 34 -16.45 23.65 9.85
C GLN A 34 -16.83 25.11 9.61
N THR A 35 -17.92 25.54 10.21
CA THR A 35 -18.41 26.93 10.11
C THR A 35 -17.41 27.87 10.79
N ALA A 36 -17.29 29.14 10.34
CA ALA A 36 -16.35 30.12 10.92
C ALA A 36 -16.43 30.25 12.46
N LYS A 37 -17.60 29.95 13.06
CA LYS A 37 -17.82 29.89 14.52
C LYS A 37 -17.13 28.71 15.20
N GLU A 38 -17.08 27.55 14.55
CA GLU A 38 -16.42 26.33 15.02
C GLU A 38 -14.90 26.44 14.84
N ALA A 39 -14.45 27.02 13.72
CA ALA A 39 -13.05 27.31 13.46
C ALA A 39 -12.44 28.31 14.48
N ALA A 40 -13.19 29.33 14.88
CA ALA A 40 -12.76 30.29 15.91
C ALA A 40 -12.63 29.68 17.32
N MET A 41 -13.38 28.61 17.61
CA MET A 41 -13.32 27.88 18.89
C MET A 41 -12.14 26.90 18.94
N GLU A 42 -11.74 26.33 17.79
CA GLU A 42 -10.57 25.44 17.67
C GLU A 42 -9.23 26.19 17.54
N GLN A 43 -9.23 27.48 17.20
CA GLN A 43 -8.04 28.31 17.00
C GLN A 43 -7.14 28.43 18.26
N ASN A 44 -7.63 28.06 19.44
CA ASN A 44 -6.88 28.01 20.70
C ASN A 44 -6.00 26.75 20.88
N LYS A 45 -6.15 25.73 20.02
CA LYS A 45 -5.29 24.55 20.02
C LYS A 45 -4.12 24.84 19.08
N GLU A 46 -2.88 24.64 19.52
CA GLU A 46 -1.64 24.89 18.76
C GLU A 46 -1.56 24.07 17.45
N ARG A 47 -2.37 24.40 16.46
CA ARG A 47 -2.47 23.76 15.16
C ARG A 47 -1.60 24.49 14.15
N GLY A 48 -0.30 24.48 14.41
CA GLY A 48 0.71 24.83 13.41
C GLY A 48 1.38 23.56 12.89
N PHE A 49 1.99 23.62 11.70
CA PHE A 49 2.85 22.53 11.20
C PHE A 49 3.89 22.09 12.25
N MET A 50 4.48 23.07 12.95
CA MET A 50 5.43 22.80 14.04
C MET A 50 4.79 22.08 15.25
N GLY A 51 3.53 22.41 15.57
CA GLY A 51 2.75 21.73 16.61
C GLY A 51 2.44 20.28 16.25
N ALA A 52 2.14 20.01 14.97
CA ALA A 52 1.96 18.64 14.46
C ALA A 52 3.27 17.84 14.49
N VAL A 53 4.40 18.43 14.12
CA VAL A 53 5.72 17.78 14.25
C VAL A 53 6.03 17.46 15.71
N ASN A 54 5.82 18.42 16.61
CA ASN A 54 6.00 18.19 18.04
C ASN A 54 5.07 17.10 18.57
N LEU A 55 3.82 17.03 18.11
CA LEU A 55 2.87 15.97 18.47
C LEU A 55 3.36 14.59 18.03
N VAL A 56 3.83 14.47 16.78
CA VAL A 56 4.39 13.23 16.23
C VAL A 56 5.59 12.76 17.06
N LEU A 57 6.48 13.68 17.44
CA LEU A 57 7.66 13.37 18.24
C LEU A 57 7.35 13.08 19.72
N ALA A 58 6.36 13.75 20.28
CA ALA A 58 5.96 13.58 21.68
C ALA A 58 5.15 12.30 21.92
N GLN A 59 4.37 11.86 20.92
CA GLN A 59 3.54 10.67 21.03
C GLN A 59 4.25 9.44 20.45
N PRO A 60 4.71 8.49 21.28
CA PRO A 60 5.50 7.35 20.81
C PRO A 60 4.73 6.45 19.84
N LEU A 61 3.39 6.35 19.98
CA LEU A 61 2.56 5.56 19.08
C LEU A 61 2.52 6.12 17.65
N ILE A 62 2.40 7.44 17.50
CA ILE A 62 2.42 8.10 16.17
C ILE A 62 3.81 7.91 15.54
N PHE A 63 4.87 8.14 16.31
CA PHE A 63 6.24 7.98 15.84
C PHE A 63 6.54 6.54 15.38
N LEU A 64 6.19 5.54 16.21
CA LEU A 64 6.37 4.12 15.87
C LEU A 64 5.55 3.71 14.65
N CYS A 65 4.31 4.18 14.55
CA CYS A 65 3.47 3.97 13.37
C CYS A 65 4.15 4.52 12.10
N GLY A 66 4.75 5.71 12.18
CA GLY A 66 5.52 6.32 11.10
C GLY A 66 6.75 5.50 10.70
N ILE A 67 7.49 4.95 11.68
CA ILE A 67 8.64 4.07 11.42
C ILE A 67 8.19 2.80 10.71
N VAL A 68 7.16 2.12 11.21
CA VAL A 68 6.62 0.90 10.61
C VAL A 68 6.16 1.17 9.17
N CYS A 69 5.44 2.28 8.96
CA CYS A 69 5.01 2.74 7.65
C CYS A 69 6.19 2.87 6.69
N SER A 70 7.21 3.63 7.12
CA SER A 70 8.39 3.94 6.32
C SER A 70 9.20 2.69 5.97
N LEU A 71 9.43 1.79 6.93
CA LEU A 71 10.19 0.56 6.72
C LEU A 71 9.47 -0.40 5.78
N PHE A 72 8.16 -0.59 5.97
CA PHE A 72 7.40 -1.51 5.11
C PHE A 72 7.26 -0.98 3.69
N GLU A 73 6.91 0.31 3.51
CA GLU A 73 6.86 0.92 2.18
C GLU A 73 8.22 0.87 1.49
N SER A 74 9.31 1.10 2.23
CA SER A 74 10.67 0.94 1.70
C SER A 74 10.93 -0.50 1.21
N SER A 75 10.55 -1.53 1.98
CA SER A 75 10.68 -2.92 1.52
C SER A 75 9.86 -3.22 0.28
N MET A 76 8.65 -2.65 0.17
CA MET A 76 7.79 -2.79 -1.00
C MET A 76 8.44 -2.16 -2.24
N PHE A 77 8.99 -0.95 -2.14
CA PHE A 77 9.69 -0.31 -3.25
C PHE A 77 10.94 -1.08 -3.68
N ILE A 78 11.73 -1.60 -2.73
CA ILE A 78 12.88 -2.45 -3.04
C ILE A 78 12.43 -3.71 -3.79
N PHE A 79 11.33 -4.34 -3.34
CA PHE A 79 10.76 -5.51 -4.01
C PHE A 79 10.39 -5.21 -5.47
N VAL A 80 9.73 -4.09 -5.75
CA VAL A 80 9.31 -3.70 -7.12
C VAL A 80 10.51 -3.62 -8.09
N PHE A 81 11.67 -3.18 -7.62
CA PHE A 81 12.88 -3.17 -8.44
C PHE A 81 13.56 -4.55 -8.57
N ASN A 82 13.53 -5.36 -7.52
CA ASN A 82 14.32 -6.59 -7.46
C ASN A 82 13.59 -7.85 -7.96
N TRP A 83 12.26 -7.89 -8.01
CA TRP A 83 11.56 -9.12 -8.37
C TRP A 83 11.82 -9.56 -9.82
N THR A 84 11.99 -8.61 -10.76
CA THR A 84 12.30 -8.93 -12.16
C THR A 84 13.69 -9.53 -12.34
N PRO A 85 14.80 -8.93 -11.87
CA PRO A 85 16.13 -9.53 -12.03
C PRO A 85 16.29 -10.85 -11.28
N VAL A 86 15.53 -11.08 -10.20
CA VAL A 86 15.56 -12.38 -9.49
C VAL A 86 14.96 -13.52 -10.32
N LEU A 87 13.98 -13.24 -11.17
CA LEU A 87 13.35 -14.25 -12.03
C LEU A 87 14.04 -14.40 -13.40
N MET A 88 14.88 -13.44 -13.78
CA MET A 88 15.64 -13.50 -15.03
C MET A 88 16.86 -14.39 -14.88
N LYS A 89 17.01 -15.35 -15.79
CA LYS A 89 18.18 -16.23 -15.87
C LYS A 89 18.99 -15.93 -17.13
N PRO A 90 20.33 -15.79 -17.02
CA PRO A 90 21.17 -15.60 -18.19
C PRO A 90 21.02 -16.75 -19.20
N GLY A 91 20.59 -16.44 -20.42
CA GLY A 91 20.48 -17.43 -21.50
C GLY A 91 19.13 -18.14 -21.61
N GLU A 92 18.16 -17.83 -20.74
CA GLU A 92 16.77 -18.31 -20.85
C GLU A 92 15.85 -17.20 -21.39
N PRO A 93 14.72 -17.56 -22.04
CA PRO A 93 13.73 -16.57 -22.47
C PRO A 93 13.12 -15.85 -21.27
N ASP A 94 12.81 -14.57 -21.46
CA ASP A 94 12.19 -13.74 -20.42
C ASP A 94 10.86 -14.35 -19.94
N PRO A 95 10.64 -14.45 -18.61
CA PRO A 95 9.37 -14.88 -18.07
C PRO A 95 8.21 -13.98 -18.52
N PRO A 96 6.96 -14.47 -18.52
CA PRO A 96 5.79 -13.67 -18.88
C PRO A 96 5.45 -12.66 -17.77
N PHE A 97 6.24 -11.57 -17.66
CA PHE A 97 6.15 -10.58 -16.59
C PHE A 97 4.75 -10.01 -16.38
N GLY A 98 3.99 -9.78 -17.46
CA GLY A 98 2.62 -9.27 -17.37
C GLY A 98 1.66 -10.22 -16.63
N HIS A 99 1.80 -11.53 -16.82
CA HIS A 99 0.97 -12.53 -16.13
C HIS A 99 1.35 -12.66 -14.66
N ILE A 100 2.65 -12.63 -14.36
CA ILE A 100 3.17 -12.66 -12.99
C ILE A 100 2.69 -11.43 -12.23
N PHE A 101 2.83 -10.25 -12.83
CA PHE A 101 2.33 -8.99 -12.26
C PHE A 101 0.81 -8.98 -12.08
N ALA A 102 0.04 -9.53 -13.02
CA ALA A 102 -1.40 -9.70 -12.83
C ALA A 102 -1.71 -10.61 -11.63
N GLY A 103 -0.95 -11.68 -11.43
CA GLY A 103 -1.05 -12.53 -10.25
C GLY A 103 -0.72 -11.78 -8.94
N PHE A 104 0.28 -10.90 -8.96
CA PHE A 104 0.58 -10.01 -7.82
C PHE A 104 -0.65 -9.16 -7.49
N MET A 105 -1.24 -8.48 -8.47
CA MET A 105 -2.43 -7.67 -8.23
C MET A 105 -3.61 -8.49 -7.66
N ILE A 106 -3.79 -9.73 -8.11
CA ILE A 106 -4.81 -10.65 -7.56
C ILE A 106 -4.52 -10.98 -6.09
N MET A 107 -3.27 -11.28 -5.74
CA MET A 107 -2.87 -11.57 -4.36
C MET A 107 -2.99 -10.34 -3.45
N CYS A 108 -2.67 -9.15 -3.96
CA CYS A 108 -2.89 -7.87 -3.28
C CYS A 108 -4.39 -7.67 -2.95
N MET A 109 -5.26 -7.87 -3.94
CA MET A 109 -6.72 -7.80 -3.72
C MET A 109 -7.22 -8.85 -2.72
N LEU A 110 -6.69 -10.07 -2.79
CA LEU A 110 -7.00 -11.13 -1.83
C LEU A 110 -6.59 -10.71 -0.41
N GLY A 111 -5.40 -10.12 -0.24
CA GLY A 111 -4.94 -9.57 1.03
C GLY A 111 -5.90 -8.54 1.62
N SER A 112 -6.37 -7.57 0.82
CA SER A 112 -7.34 -6.56 1.31
C SER A 112 -8.69 -7.17 1.72
N ARG A 113 -9.14 -8.23 1.02
CA ARG A 113 -10.34 -8.98 1.41
C ARG A 113 -10.13 -9.78 2.69
N LEU A 114 -8.96 -10.40 2.86
CA LEU A 114 -8.60 -11.09 4.10
C LEU A 114 -8.56 -10.13 5.28
N PHE A 115 -8.03 -8.92 5.10
CA PHE A 115 -8.06 -7.88 6.14
C PHE A 115 -9.49 -7.57 6.55
N SER A 116 -10.37 -7.34 5.56
CA SER A 116 -11.78 -6.99 5.79
C SER A 116 -12.51 -8.06 6.61
N LEU A 117 -12.13 -9.33 6.48
CA LEU A 117 -12.66 -10.41 7.30
C LEU A 117 -11.97 -10.50 8.68
N ALA A 118 -10.63 -10.42 8.69
CA ALA A 118 -9.82 -10.62 9.88
C ALA A 118 -10.06 -9.55 10.95
N ILE A 119 -10.30 -8.30 10.56
CA ILE A 119 -10.52 -7.17 11.48
C ILE A 119 -11.74 -7.36 12.39
N HIS A 120 -12.71 -8.20 12.01
CA HIS A 120 -13.86 -8.54 12.84
C HIS A 120 -13.52 -9.48 14.00
N TYR A 121 -12.43 -10.24 13.89
CA TYR A 121 -12.06 -11.29 14.85
C TYR A 121 -10.72 -11.03 15.56
N ILE A 122 -9.83 -10.27 14.94
CA ILE A 122 -8.46 -10.04 15.39
C ILE A 122 -8.23 -8.53 15.51
N PRO A 123 -7.63 -8.05 16.61
CA PRO A 123 -7.27 -6.63 16.73
C PRO A 123 -6.25 -6.22 15.67
N ASN A 124 -6.37 -4.98 15.19
CA ASN A 124 -5.61 -4.45 14.05
C ASN A 124 -4.09 -4.56 14.25
N GLU A 125 -3.61 -4.35 15.47
CA GLU A 125 -2.19 -4.40 15.83
C GLU A 125 -1.62 -5.81 15.65
N ARG A 126 -2.39 -6.85 15.99
CA ARG A 126 -1.96 -8.24 15.79
C ARG A 126 -1.94 -8.60 14.32
N ILE A 127 -2.92 -8.14 13.54
CA ILE A 127 -2.92 -8.31 12.07
C ILE A 127 -1.66 -7.66 11.48
N GLY A 128 -1.32 -6.45 11.92
CA GLY A 128 -0.10 -5.76 11.52
C GLY A 128 1.16 -6.55 11.86
N MET A 129 1.28 -7.03 13.10
CA MET A 129 2.42 -7.85 13.52
C MET A 129 2.57 -9.12 12.66
N TYR A 130 1.48 -9.87 12.45
CA TYR A 130 1.53 -11.08 11.60
C TYR A 130 1.91 -10.76 10.16
N THR A 131 1.38 -9.66 9.60
CA THR A 131 1.68 -9.21 8.24
C THR A 131 3.17 -8.87 8.08
N LEU A 132 3.74 -8.11 9.03
CA LEU A 132 5.15 -7.74 9.02
C LEU A 132 6.07 -8.95 9.21
N CYS A 133 5.74 -9.86 10.13
CA CYS A 133 6.50 -11.09 10.32
C CYS A 133 6.46 -11.97 9.06
N LEU A 134 5.30 -12.13 8.43
CA LEU A 134 5.16 -12.91 7.20
C LEU A 134 5.95 -12.28 6.05
N ALA A 135 5.89 -10.95 5.90
CA ALA A 135 6.68 -10.22 4.91
C ALA A 135 8.20 -10.41 5.12
N ALA A 136 8.67 -10.31 6.37
CA ALA A 136 10.07 -10.55 6.71
C ALA A 136 10.50 -12.01 6.39
N LEU A 137 9.65 -12.99 6.68
CA LEU A 137 9.89 -14.39 6.32
C LEU A 137 9.96 -14.61 4.81
N CYS A 138 9.12 -13.93 4.03
CA CYS A 138 9.17 -13.97 2.57
C CYS A 138 10.50 -13.42 2.03
N HIS A 139 11.02 -12.33 2.60
CA HIS A 139 12.33 -11.82 2.21
C HIS A 139 13.48 -12.73 2.66
N ALA A 140 13.39 -13.31 3.86
CA ALA A 140 14.40 -14.23 4.37
C ALA A 140 14.48 -15.53 3.55
N SER A 141 13.34 -16.06 3.09
CA SER A 141 13.31 -17.31 2.31
C SER A 141 14.08 -17.20 1.00
N ILE A 142 14.09 -16.01 0.37
CA ILE A 142 14.83 -15.74 -0.86
C ILE A 142 16.35 -15.88 -0.65
N LEU A 143 16.84 -15.48 0.53
CA LEU A 143 18.28 -15.53 0.85
C LEU A 143 18.76 -16.95 1.19
N VAL A 144 17.87 -17.78 1.74
CA VAL A 144 18.23 -19.12 2.25
C VAL A 144 18.04 -20.20 1.19
N VAL A 145 17.04 -20.06 0.33
CA VAL A 145 16.64 -21.10 -0.62
C VAL A 145 16.85 -20.63 -2.05
N ASN A 146 17.68 -21.37 -2.80
CA ASN A 146 17.92 -21.12 -4.22
C ASN A 146 16.97 -21.95 -5.08
N SER A 147 15.69 -21.57 -5.11
CA SER A 147 14.67 -22.21 -5.93
C SER A 147 13.70 -21.18 -6.49
N GLU A 148 13.54 -21.16 -7.81
CA GLU A 148 12.63 -20.25 -8.52
C GLU A 148 11.19 -20.38 -8.02
N ALA A 149 10.71 -21.61 -7.80
CA ALA A 149 9.36 -21.84 -7.28
C ALA A 149 9.16 -21.22 -5.88
N VAL A 150 10.20 -21.27 -5.04
CA VAL A 150 10.17 -20.69 -3.70
C VAL A 150 10.19 -19.16 -3.77
N HIS A 151 11.03 -18.58 -4.64
CA HIS A 151 11.08 -17.13 -4.86
C HIS A 151 9.75 -16.60 -5.37
N LEU A 152 9.18 -17.24 -6.40
CA LEU A 152 7.91 -16.85 -6.98
C LEU A 152 6.76 -16.95 -5.95
N THR A 153 6.73 -18.03 -5.17
CA THR A 153 5.75 -18.20 -4.09
C THR A 153 5.91 -17.12 -3.02
N ALA A 154 7.15 -16.82 -2.61
CA ALA A 154 7.44 -15.77 -1.64
C ALA A 154 7.00 -14.39 -2.15
N PHE A 155 7.15 -14.10 -3.45
CA PHE A 155 6.66 -12.87 -4.06
C PHE A 155 5.14 -12.77 -4.02
N PHE A 156 4.41 -13.84 -4.36
CA PHE A 156 2.94 -13.83 -4.26
C PHE A 156 2.43 -13.65 -2.83
N VAL A 157 3.09 -14.29 -1.85
CA VAL A 157 2.72 -14.14 -0.43
C VAL A 157 3.08 -12.75 0.09
N PHE A 158 4.24 -12.20 -0.29
CA PHE A 158 4.62 -10.84 0.06
C PHE A 158 3.62 -9.82 -0.50
N GLU A 159 3.17 -9.99 -1.73
CA GLU A 159 2.17 -9.11 -2.32
C GLU A 159 0.80 -9.22 -1.62
N MET A 160 0.44 -10.41 -1.12
CA MET A 160 -0.72 -10.53 -0.23
C MET A 160 -0.52 -9.73 1.07
N CYS A 161 0.68 -9.73 1.64
CA CYS A 161 1.01 -8.89 2.80
C CYS A 161 0.86 -7.39 2.47
N VAL A 162 1.28 -6.95 1.28
CA VAL A 162 1.06 -5.58 0.80
C VAL A 162 -0.44 -5.25 0.75
N GLY A 163 -1.25 -6.19 0.24
CA GLY A 163 -2.71 -6.07 0.22
C GLY A 163 -3.37 -5.97 1.61
N LEU A 164 -2.85 -6.69 2.60
CA LEU A 164 -3.25 -6.59 4.01
C LEU A 164 -2.81 -5.26 4.63
N TYR A 165 -1.62 -4.77 4.24
CA TYR A 165 -0.97 -3.62 4.83
C TYR A 165 -1.74 -2.31 4.63
N PHE A 166 -2.24 -2.04 3.42
CA PHE A 166 -2.92 -0.79 3.11
C PHE A 166 -4.14 -0.50 4.02
N PRO A 167 -5.14 -1.39 4.13
CA PRO A 167 -6.29 -1.13 4.98
C PRO A 167 -5.96 -1.21 6.48
N MET A 168 -4.97 -2.04 6.86
CA MET A 168 -4.46 -2.15 8.23
C MET A 168 -3.84 -0.84 8.72
N MET A 169 -2.91 -0.26 7.94
CA MET A 169 -2.31 1.03 8.26
C MET A 169 -3.28 2.19 8.14
N GLY A 170 -4.21 2.15 7.17
CA GLY A 170 -5.27 3.15 7.06
C GLY A 170 -6.14 3.21 8.33
N THR A 171 -6.55 2.04 8.83
CA THR A 171 -7.32 1.92 10.08
C THR A 171 -6.49 2.37 11.28
N MET A 172 -5.22 1.97 11.36
CA MET A 172 -4.32 2.32 12.47
C MET A 172 -4.07 3.82 12.55
N LYS A 173 -3.76 4.46 11.42
CA LYS A 173 -3.55 5.91 11.35
C LYS A 173 -4.80 6.69 11.78
N GLY A 174 -5.99 6.23 11.37
CA GLY A 174 -7.26 6.84 11.77
C GLY A 174 -7.61 6.70 13.26
N GLN A 175 -6.98 5.75 13.97
CA GLN A 175 -7.18 5.57 15.41
C GLN A 175 -6.17 6.35 16.27
N ILE A 176 -4.94 6.53 15.78
CA ILE A 176 -3.85 7.12 16.55
C ILE A 176 -3.75 8.64 16.32
N VAL A 177 -4.07 9.13 15.12
CA VAL A 177 -3.97 10.56 14.80
C VAL A 177 -5.30 11.26 15.14
N PRO A 178 -5.29 12.29 15.99
CA PRO A 178 -6.49 13.03 16.43
C PRO A 178 -6.99 14.09 15.42
#